data_AF-A0AAV0F077-F1
#
_entry.id   AF-A0AAV0F077-F1
#
_cell.length_a   1.000
_cell.length_b   1.000
_cell.length_c   1.000
_cell.angle_alpha   90.00
_cell.angle_beta   90.00
_cell.angle_gamma   90.00
#
_symmetry.space_group_name_H-M   'P 1'
#
loop_
_entity.id
_entity.type
_entity.pdbx_description
1 polymer ?
#
loop_
_entity_poly.entity_id
_entity_poly.type
_entity_poly.pdbx_seq_one_letter_code
_entity_poly.pdbx_strand_id
1 'polypeptide(L)'
;MCGPATFWFWFISVVPFYCATWEHYFTNTLILPAINGPTEGLMLIYLAHFFTALVGAEWWAQQFGKSLPFLSWVPFINEISTTRAVLFLMITFGVIPTVSFNVQNVYKVVKARKGSMPVALAMLYPFAVLVGGVLLWEYISPSGLIRNYPHLFIVGTGLAFGFLVGRMIVSHLCDEPKGLKTSMCMSLLYLPFAIANALTARLNDGIPLIDEIWILLGFCVYSVSLYMHFATSVIHEITTALGIYCFRITRKEA
;
A
#
# COMPACT_ATOMS: atom_id res chain seq x y z
N MET A 1 2.03 20.32 -5.95
CA MET A 1 2.23 18.91 -5.51
C MET A 1 0.93 18.16 -5.72
N CYS A 2 0.97 16.87 -6.10
CA CYS A 2 -0.03 16.09 -6.86
C CYS A 2 -1.51 16.04 -6.40
N GLY A 3 -1.94 16.82 -5.41
CA GLY A 3 -3.35 16.91 -4.98
C GLY A 3 -3.94 15.52 -4.69
N PRO A 4 -5.18 15.23 -5.13
CA PRO A 4 -5.80 13.91 -4.98
C PRO A 4 -5.05 12.76 -5.67
N ALA A 5 -4.16 13.07 -6.62
CA ALA A 5 -3.36 12.06 -7.32
C ALA A 5 -2.31 11.40 -6.40
N THR A 6 -1.97 12.04 -5.27
CA THR A 6 -0.99 11.52 -4.30
C THR A 6 -1.42 10.16 -3.73
N PHE A 7 -2.71 10.01 -3.39
CA PHE A 7 -3.24 8.73 -2.94
C PHE A 7 -3.11 7.65 -4.02
N TRP A 8 -3.34 8.00 -5.29
CA TRP A 8 -3.23 7.06 -6.39
C TRP A 8 -1.79 6.60 -6.64
N PHE A 9 -0.79 7.48 -6.48
CA PHE A 9 0.62 7.05 -6.51
C PHE A 9 0.96 6.08 -5.37
N TRP A 10 0.45 6.35 -4.17
CA TRP A 10 0.58 5.41 -3.07
C TRP A 10 -0.11 4.07 -3.41
N PHE A 11 -1.33 4.11 -3.92
CA PHE A 11 -2.13 2.93 -4.28
C PHE A 11 -1.42 2.03 -5.31
N ILE A 12 -0.92 2.61 -6.40
CA ILE A 12 -0.22 1.85 -7.45
C ILE A 12 1.13 1.28 -6.97
N SER A 13 1.67 1.78 -5.86
CA SER A 13 2.90 1.26 -5.26
C SER A 13 2.60 0.09 -4.31
N VAL A 14 1.55 0.19 -3.51
CA VAL A 14 1.21 -0.84 -2.52
C VAL A 14 0.58 -2.10 -3.13
N VAL A 15 -0.17 -1.98 -4.22
CA VAL A 15 -0.83 -3.13 -4.87
C VAL A 15 0.18 -4.15 -5.42
N PRO A 16 1.15 -3.78 -6.28
CA PRO A 16 2.17 -4.72 -6.75
C PRO A 16 2.99 -5.31 -5.61
N PHE A 17 3.33 -4.51 -4.59
CA PHE A 17 4.11 -4.97 -3.45
C PHE A 17 3.38 -6.03 -2.62
N TYR A 18 2.08 -5.82 -2.34
CA TYR A 18 1.27 -6.81 -1.63
C TYR A 18 1.11 -8.08 -2.46
N CYS A 19 0.83 -7.96 -3.76
CA CYS A 19 0.71 -9.11 -4.66
C CYS A 19 2.02 -9.89 -4.78
N ALA A 20 3.18 -9.23 -4.78
CA ALA A 20 4.48 -9.88 -4.80
C ALA A 20 4.78 -10.61 -3.48
N THR A 21 4.43 -10.00 -2.35
CA THR A 21 4.55 -10.66 -1.04
C THR A 21 3.62 -11.87 -0.94
N TRP A 22 2.40 -11.75 -1.46
CA TRP A 22 1.45 -12.84 -1.56
C TRP A 22 1.96 -13.95 -2.48
N GLU A 23 2.58 -13.63 -3.61
CA GLU A 23 3.24 -14.63 -4.46
C GLU A 23 4.33 -15.37 -3.69
N HIS A 24 5.24 -14.62 -3.07
CA HIS A 24 6.32 -15.17 -2.25
C HIS A 24 5.80 -16.17 -1.20
N TYR A 25 4.69 -15.82 -0.54
CA TYR A 25 4.04 -16.67 0.45
C TYR A 25 3.71 -18.07 -0.09
N PHE A 26 3.28 -18.18 -1.35
CA PHE A 26 2.88 -19.44 -1.96
C PHE A 26 4.03 -20.16 -2.68
N THR A 27 4.90 -19.42 -3.34
CA THR A 27 6.01 -20.00 -4.11
C THR A 27 7.12 -20.53 -3.21
N ASN A 28 7.26 -20.01 -1.97
CA ASN A 28 8.42 -20.20 -1.09
C ASN A 28 9.75 -19.82 -1.75
N THR A 29 9.69 -19.04 -2.83
CA THR A 29 10.86 -18.56 -3.55
C THR A 29 10.68 -17.07 -3.75
N LEU A 30 11.59 -16.29 -3.15
CA LEU A 30 11.76 -14.91 -3.54
C LEU A 30 12.55 -14.93 -4.85
N ILE A 31 11.82 -15.09 -5.96
CA ILE A 31 12.41 -14.84 -7.25
C ILE A 31 12.70 -13.34 -7.26
N LEU A 32 13.96 -12.99 -7.05
CA LEU A 32 14.51 -11.65 -7.22
C LEU A 32 15.14 -11.61 -8.62
N PRO A 33 14.35 -11.45 -9.70
CA PRO A 33 14.94 -11.21 -11.00
C PRO A 33 15.74 -9.89 -10.97
N ALA A 34 16.61 -9.69 -11.95
CA ALA A 34 17.42 -8.46 -12.04
C ALA A 34 16.59 -7.17 -12.06
N ILE A 35 15.31 -7.26 -12.42
CA ILE A 35 14.29 -6.23 -12.21
C ILE A 35 13.30 -6.77 -11.18
N ASN A 36 13.54 -6.52 -9.89
CA ASN A 36 12.75 -7.12 -8.82
C ASN A 36 11.46 -6.35 -8.48
N GLY A 37 11.32 -5.12 -8.95
CA GLY A 37 10.19 -4.23 -8.72
C GLY A 37 10.48 -3.19 -7.63
N PRO A 38 10.63 -3.57 -6.35
CA PRO A 38 10.87 -2.62 -5.27
C PRO A 38 12.15 -1.80 -5.43
N THR A 39 13.25 -2.40 -5.90
CA THR A 39 14.55 -1.71 -6.00
C THR A 39 14.52 -0.68 -7.13
N GLU A 40 14.02 -1.07 -8.29
CA GLU A 40 13.88 -0.20 -9.46
C GLU A 40 12.82 0.86 -9.21
N GLY A 41 11.73 0.52 -8.50
CA GLY A 41 10.70 1.46 -8.08
C GLY A 41 11.26 2.55 -7.17
N LEU A 42 12.06 2.21 -6.16
CA LEU A 42 12.73 3.19 -5.30
C LEU A 42 13.72 4.06 -6.09
N MET A 43 14.51 3.45 -6.98
CA MET A 43 15.43 4.19 -7.85
C MET A 43 14.67 5.18 -8.75
N LEU A 44 13.57 4.75 -9.37
CA LEU A 44 12.70 5.62 -10.18
C LEU A 44 12.14 6.78 -9.36
N ILE A 45 11.73 6.54 -8.12
CA ILE A 45 11.25 7.58 -7.22
C ILE A 45 12.38 8.59 -6.94
N TYR A 46 13.59 8.14 -6.63
CA TYR A 46 14.73 9.04 -6.40
C TYR A 46 15.04 9.89 -7.62
N LEU A 47 15.13 9.27 -8.80
CA LEU A 47 15.35 9.98 -10.06
C LEU A 47 14.24 11.00 -10.34
N ALA A 48 12.97 10.65 -10.07
CA ALA A 48 11.84 11.57 -10.23
C ALA A 48 11.94 12.77 -9.27
N HIS A 49 12.40 12.57 -8.04
CA HIS A 49 12.62 13.68 -7.10
C HIS A 49 13.75 14.60 -7.55
N PHE A 50 14.88 14.05 -8.00
CA PHE A 50 15.98 14.84 -8.58
C PHE A 50 15.53 15.61 -9.81
N PHE A 51 14.80 14.96 -10.72
CA PHE A 51 14.23 15.61 -11.88
C PHE A 51 13.29 16.75 -11.49
N THR A 52 12.39 16.52 -10.53
CA THR A 52 11.47 17.54 -9.99
C THR A 52 12.22 18.74 -9.39
N ALA A 53 13.37 18.51 -8.75
CA ALA A 53 14.20 19.59 -8.23
C ALA A 53 14.78 20.48 -9.36
N LEU A 54 15.01 19.92 -10.55
CA LEU A 54 15.52 20.66 -11.71
C LEU A 54 14.42 21.40 -12.48
N VAL A 55 13.29 20.74 -12.75
CA VAL A 55 12.22 21.30 -13.61
C VAL A 55 11.13 22.05 -12.83
N GLY A 56 11.13 21.92 -11.51
CA GLY A 56 10.09 22.46 -10.63
C GLY A 56 8.83 21.59 -10.55
N ALA A 57 8.06 21.79 -9.48
CA ALA A 57 6.85 21.01 -9.22
C ALA A 57 5.71 21.28 -10.22
N GLU A 58 5.70 22.44 -10.86
CA GLU A 58 4.68 22.86 -11.84
C GLU A 58 4.72 22.02 -13.12
N TRP A 59 5.88 21.48 -13.47
CA TRP A 59 6.05 20.57 -14.61
C TRP A 59 5.14 19.34 -14.53
N TRP A 60 4.84 18.86 -13.32
CA TRP A 60 3.93 17.72 -13.14
C TRP A 60 2.45 18.09 -13.30
N ALA A 61 2.11 19.37 -13.08
CA ALA A 61 0.74 19.86 -13.15
C ALA A 61 0.33 20.31 -14.56
N GLN A 62 1.29 20.72 -15.40
CA GLN A 62 1.01 21.13 -16.78
C GLN A 62 0.57 19.95 -17.67
N GLN A 63 -0.03 20.30 -18.81
CA GLN A 63 -0.45 19.35 -19.84
C GLN A 63 0.74 18.52 -20.35
N PHE A 64 0.52 17.22 -20.53
CA PHE A 64 1.57 16.30 -20.97
C PHE A 64 2.21 16.72 -22.29
N GLY A 65 1.43 17.27 -23.22
CA GLY A 65 1.93 17.82 -24.49
C GLY A 65 2.96 18.92 -24.35
N LYS A 66 2.82 19.75 -23.31
CA LYS A 66 3.76 20.82 -23.01
C LYS A 66 5.02 20.26 -22.33
N SER A 67 4.85 19.24 -21.50
CA SER A 67 5.96 18.56 -20.80
C SER A 67 6.85 17.76 -21.75
N LEU A 68 6.27 17.03 -22.70
CA LEU A 68 6.97 16.20 -23.68
C LEU A 68 6.46 16.50 -25.09
N PRO A 69 6.91 17.61 -25.72
CA PRO A 69 6.40 18.07 -27.01
C PRO A 69 6.55 17.05 -28.14
N PHE A 70 7.57 16.19 -28.07
CA PHE A 70 7.81 15.13 -29.05
C PHE A 70 6.78 13.98 -28.99
N LEU A 71 6.02 13.85 -27.90
CA LEU A 71 4.92 12.89 -27.74
C LEU A 71 3.52 13.54 -27.85
N SER A 72 3.45 14.82 -28.21
CA SER A 72 2.20 15.57 -28.34
C SER A 72 1.26 15.02 -29.43
N TRP A 73 1.76 14.17 -30.33
CA TRP A 73 0.97 13.54 -31.39
C TRP A 73 -0.04 12.50 -30.87
N VAL A 74 0.09 12.02 -29.63
CA VAL A 74 -0.83 11.03 -29.04
C VAL A 74 -2.03 11.75 -28.40
N PRO A 75 -3.22 11.77 -29.02
CA PRO A 75 -4.30 12.68 -28.63
C PRO A 75 -4.81 12.44 -27.21
N PHE A 76 -4.88 11.17 -26.79
CA PHE A 76 -5.47 10.76 -25.52
C PHE A 76 -4.66 11.19 -24.29
N ILE A 77 -3.34 11.27 -24.41
CA ILE A 77 -2.45 11.65 -23.29
C ILE A 77 -2.06 13.13 -23.34
N ASN A 78 -2.19 13.78 -24.50
CA ASN A 78 -1.71 15.13 -24.73
C ASN A 78 -2.41 16.19 -23.85
N GLU A 79 -3.73 16.04 -23.67
CA GLU A 79 -4.58 17.02 -22.98
C GLU A 79 -4.66 16.83 -21.47
N ILE A 80 -4.26 15.68 -20.95
CA ILE A 80 -4.27 15.41 -19.51
C ILE A 80 -3.02 15.97 -18.83
N SER A 81 -3.10 16.19 -17.51
CA SER A 81 -1.93 16.61 -16.74
C SER A 81 -0.85 15.54 -16.76
N THR A 82 0.40 15.97 -16.75
CA THR A 82 1.57 15.08 -16.79
C THR A 82 1.54 14.05 -15.66
N THR A 83 1.10 14.47 -14.47
CA THR A 83 0.83 13.58 -13.33
C THR A 83 -0.11 12.42 -13.68
N ARG A 84 -1.26 12.73 -14.31
CA ARG A 84 -2.26 11.71 -14.67
C ARG A 84 -1.76 10.80 -15.79
N ALA A 85 -1.04 11.36 -16.76
CA ALA A 85 -0.42 10.57 -17.82
C ALA A 85 0.58 9.56 -17.25
N VAL A 86 1.46 10.00 -16.34
CA VAL A 86 2.43 9.11 -15.69
C VAL A 86 1.75 8.05 -14.84
N LEU A 87 0.71 8.41 -14.05
CA LEU A 87 -0.11 7.43 -13.33
C LEU A 87 -0.69 6.37 -14.26
N PHE A 88 -1.30 6.79 -15.38
CA PHE A 88 -1.88 5.88 -16.36
C PHE A 88 -0.81 4.95 -16.94
N LEU A 89 0.33 5.48 -17.38
CA LEU A 89 1.43 4.68 -17.92
C LEU A 89 1.98 3.67 -16.89
N MET A 90 2.15 4.08 -15.63
CA MET A 90 2.59 3.17 -14.56
C MET A 90 1.59 2.06 -14.28
N ILE A 91 0.28 2.34 -14.36
CA ILE A 91 -0.75 1.31 -14.20
C ILE A 91 -0.70 0.33 -15.37
N THR A 92 -0.69 0.84 -16.61
CA THR A 92 -0.73 0.03 -17.84
C THR A 92 0.51 -0.84 -18.02
N PHE A 93 1.70 -0.29 -17.78
CA PHE A 93 2.96 -0.97 -18.08
C PHE A 93 3.70 -1.52 -16.86
N GLY A 94 3.37 -1.03 -15.65
CA GLY A 94 3.95 -1.53 -14.40
C GLY A 94 2.98 -2.44 -13.65
N VAL A 95 1.92 -1.85 -13.09
CA VAL A 95 1.02 -2.55 -12.14
C VAL A 95 0.32 -3.73 -12.79
N ILE A 96 -0.33 -3.55 -13.94
CA ILE A 96 -1.13 -4.60 -14.59
C ILE A 96 -0.25 -5.81 -14.95
N PRO A 97 0.90 -5.66 -15.65
CA PRO A 97 1.79 -6.77 -15.92
C PRO A 97 2.27 -7.47 -14.65
N THR A 98 2.75 -6.73 -13.65
CA THR A 98 3.26 -7.31 -12.40
C THR A 98 2.19 -8.14 -11.69
N VAL A 99 1.00 -7.57 -11.45
CA VAL A 99 -0.08 -8.29 -10.77
C VAL A 99 -0.50 -9.53 -11.58
N SER A 100 -0.54 -9.43 -12.91
CA SER A 100 -0.88 -10.55 -13.79
C SER A 100 0.12 -11.70 -13.68
N PHE A 101 1.42 -11.40 -13.69
CA PHE A 101 2.46 -12.42 -13.52
C PHE A 101 2.41 -13.06 -12.13
N ASN A 102 2.23 -12.26 -11.08
CA ASN A 102 2.13 -12.76 -9.70
C ASN A 102 0.96 -13.75 -9.55
N VAL A 103 -0.21 -13.42 -10.10
CA VAL A 103 -1.39 -14.30 -10.10
C VAL A 103 -1.14 -15.58 -10.90
N GLN A 104 -0.52 -15.49 -12.07
CA GLN A 104 -0.18 -16.66 -12.88
C GLN A 104 0.79 -17.60 -12.17
N ASN A 105 1.81 -17.06 -11.49
CA ASN A 105 2.80 -17.84 -10.76
C ASN A 105 2.19 -18.55 -9.55
N VAL A 106 1.37 -17.84 -8.75
CA VAL A 106 0.62 -18.47 -7.65
C VAL A 106 -0.30 -19.55 -8.17
N TYR A 107 -1.04 -19.30 -9.25
CA TYR A 107 -1.93 -20.30 -9.84
C TYR A 107 -1.18 -21.58 -10.24
N LYS A 108 -0.02 -21.47 -10.88
CA LYS A 108 0.83 -22.62 -11.24
C LYS A 108 1.23 -23.42 -10.00
N VAL A 109 1.70 -22.75 -8.94
CA VAL A 109 2.15 -23.42 -7.71
C VAL A 109 0.99 -24.06 -6.94
N VAL A 110 -0.13 -23.34 -6.81
CA VAL A 110 -1.34 -23.87 -6.15
C VAL A 110 -1.85 -25.09 -6.88
N LYS A 111 -1.91 -25.06 -8.23
CA LYS A 111 -2.31 -26.21 -9.04
C LYS A 111 -1.35 -27.39 -8.90
N ALA A 112 -0.03 -27.15 -8.95
CA ALA A 112 0.98 -28.19 -8.78
C ALA A 112 0.91 -28.87 -7.40
N ARG A 113 0.62 -28.10 -6.34
CA ARG A 113 0.46 -28.59 -4.97
C ARG A 113 -0.94 -29.15 -4.66
N LYS A 114 -1.82 -29.28 -5.67
CA LYS A 114 -3.24 -29.67 -5.51
C LYS A 114 -3.98 -28.83 -4.46
N GLY A 115 -3.59 -27.57 -4.30
CA GLY A 115 -4.22 -26.62 -3.39
C GLY A 115 -5.45 -25.94 -3.99
N SER A 116 -6.14 -25.16 -3.16
CA SER A 116 -7.32 -24.40 -3.56
C SER A 116 -6.98 -22.95 -3.87
N MET A 117 -7.23 -22.50 -5.11
CA MET A 117 -7.02 -21.12 -5.54
C MET A 117 -7.91 -20.11 -4.79
N PRO A 118 -9.20 -20.40 -4.50
CA PRO A 118 -10.02 -19.53 -3.65
C PRO A 118 -9.42 -19.26 -2.27
N VAL A 119 -8.79 -20.28 -1.65
CA VAL A 119 -8.11 -20.11 -0.36
C VAL A 119 -6.88 -19.22 -0.49
N ALA A 120 -6.15 -19.33 -1.61
CA ALA A 120 -5.03 -18.43 -1.89
C ALA A 120 -5.49 -16.98 -2.07
N LEU A 121 -6.56 -16.77 -2.84
CA LEU A 121 -7.16 -15.44 -3.05
C LEU A 121 -7.76 -14.86 -1.77
N ALA A 122 -8.28 -15.70 -0.85
CA ALA A 122 -8.78 -15.24 0.43
C ALA A 122 -7.71 -14.55 1.29
N MET A 123 -6.42 -14.80 1.07
CA MET A 123 -5.33 -14.06 1.75
C MET A 123 -5.18 -12.62 1.27
N LEU A 124 -5.74 -12.26 0.10
CA LEU A 124 -5.82 -10.88 -0.38
C LEU A 124 -6.97 -10.10 0.26
N TYR A 125 -7.90 -10.80 0.92
CA TYR A 125 -9.10 -10.18 1.50
C TYR A 125 -8.79 -9.05 2.49
N PRO A 126 -7.88 -9.18 3.48
CA PRO A 126 -7.61 -8.09 4.41
C PRO A 126 -7.11 -6.82 3.72
N PHE A 127 -6.28 -6.96 2.68
CA PHE A 127 -5.81 -5.83 1.88
C PHE A 127 -6.93 -5.22 1.03
N ALA A 128 -7.76 -6.04 0.41
CA ALA A 128 -8.93 -5.57 -0.35
C ALA A 128 -9.92 -4.81 0.56
N VAL A 129 -10.14 -5.28 1.79
CA VAL A 129 -10.98 -4.59 2.78
C VAL A 129 -10.34 -3.30 3.26
N LEU A 130 -9.01 -3.26 3.47
CA LEU A 130 -8.32 -2.01 3.82
C LEU A 130 -8.55 -0.97 2.73
N VAL A 131 -8.19 -1.29 1.49
CA VAL A 131 -8.29 -0.39 0.32
C VAL A 131 -9.74 0.02 0.08
N GLY A 132 -10.66 -0.96 0.00
CA GLY A 132 -12.07 -0.70 -0.23
C GLY A 132 -12.69 0.12 0.90
N GLY A 133 -12.32 -0.14 2.15
CA GLY A 133 -12.79 0.58 3.32
C GLY A 133 -12.33 2.03 3.35
N VAL A 134 -11.05 2.31 3.06
CA VAL A 134 -10.57 3.71 3.01
C VAL A 134 -11.14 4.48 1.82
N LEU A 135 -11.31 3.84 0.65
CA LEU A 135 -11.96 4.45 -0.51
C LEU A 135 -13.44 4.73 -0.26
N LEU A 136 -14.14 3.80 0.39
CA LEU A 136 -15.53 3.97 0.79
C LEU A 136 -15.67 5.11 1.81
N TRP A 137 -14.78 5.17 2.79
CA TRP A 137 -14.74 6.26 3.76
C TRP A 137 -14.55 7.62 3.07
N GLU A 138 -13.57 7.74 2.17
CA GLU A 138 -13.38 8.96 1.38
C GLU A 138 -14.62 9.32 0.54
N TYR A 139 -15.25 8.33 -0.10
CA TYR A 139 -16.42 8.57 -0.94
C TYR A 139 -17.63 9.12 -0.15
N ILE A 140 -17.82 8.61 1.06
CA ILE A 140 -18.92 9.03 1.93
C ILE A 140 -18.59 10.33 2.67
N SER A 141 -17.30 10.60 2.91
CA SER A 141 -16.81 11.75 3.66
C SER A 141 -17.37 13.09 3.13
N PRO A 142 -18.01 13.92 3.99
CA PRO A 142 -18.40 15.28 3.62
C PRO A 142 -17.19 16.22 3.46
N SER A 143 -16.09 15.99 4.19
CA SER A 143 -14.92 16.87 4.15
C SER A 143 -13.96 16.57 3.00
N GLY A 144 -13.99 15.39 2.38
CA GLY A 144 -13.05 15.02 1.32
C GLY A 144 -11.61 14.93 1.82
N LEU A 145 -11.31 13.85 2.53
CA LEU A 145 -10.07 13.63 3.29
C LEU A 145 -8.84 13.63 2.38
N ILE A 146 -8.91 13.01 1.20
CA ILE A 146 -7.78 12.96 0.28
C ILE A 146 -7.43 14.37 -0.24
N ARG A 147 -8.43 15.25 -0.39
CA ARG A 147 -8.20 16.61 -0.87
C ARG A 147 -7.64 17.51 0.22
N ASN A 148 -8.20 17.45 1.43
CA ASN A 148 -7.92 18.39 2.50
C ASN A 148 -6.82 17.90 3.46
N TYR A 149 -6.70 16.59 3.68
CA TYR A 149 -5.75 15.97 4.60
C TYR A 149 -4.97 14.79 3.97
N PRO A 150 -4.38 14.95 2.76
CA PRO A 150 -3.75 13.85 2.02
C PRO A 150 -2.64 13.15 2.80
N HIS A 151 -1.80 13.92 3.50
CA HIS A 151 -0.64 13.38 4.21
C HIS A 151 -1.04 12.49 5.38
N LEU A 152 -1.97 12.95 6.23
CA LEU A 152 -2.47 12.18 7.36
C LEU A 152 -3.17 10.91 6.87
N PHE A 153 -4.02 11.03 5.85
CA PHE A 153 -4.72 9.89 5.27
C PHE A 153 -3.77 8.82 4.72
N ILE A 154 -2.72 9.23 4.00
CA ILE A 154 -1.70 8.31 3.48
C ILE A 154 -0.87 7.71 4.61
N VAL A 155 -0.50 8.46 5.65
CA VAL A 155 0.27 7.93 6.79
C VAL A 155 -0.53 6.87 7.54
N GLY A 156 -1.79 7.15 7.90
CA GLY A 156 -2.65 6.20 8.61
C GLY A 156 -2.90 4.92 7.80
N THR A 157 -3.23 5.06 6.51
CA THR A 157 -3.47 3.92 5.61
C THR A 157 -2.17 3.16 5.31
N GLY A 158 -1.06 3.87 5.11
CA GLY A 158 0.26 3.30 4.84
C GLY A 158 0.80 2.46 6.00
N LEU A 159 0.60 2.89 7.24
CA LEU A 159 0.97 2.11 8.42
C LEU A 159 0.06 0.89 8.63
N ALA A 160 -1.25 1.05 8.40
CA ALA A 160 -2.19 -0.08 8.40
C ALA A 160 -1.80 -1.14 7.35
N PHE A 161 -1.40 -0.68 6.16
CA PHE A 161 -0.85 -1.53 5.11
C PHE A 161 0.47 -2.20 5.53
N GLY A 162 1.40 -1.44 6.11
CA GLY A 162 2.68 -1.96 6.60
C GLY A 162 2.48 -3.07 7.65
N PHE A 163 1.50 -2.93 8.54
CA PHE A 163 1.12 -3.98 9.48
C PHE A 163 0.61 -5.24 8.76
N LEU A 164 -0.27 -5.09 7.75
CA LEU A 164 -0.80 -6.23 6.99
C LEU A 164 0.31 -7.01 6.29
N VAL A 165 1.19 -6.31 5.57
CA VAL A 165 2.32 -6.95 4.88
C VAL A 165 3.29 -7.57 5.87
N GLY A 166 3.64 -6.85 6.94
CA GLY A 166 4.52 -7.36 7.99
C GLY A 166 3.99 -8.65 8.61
N ARG A 167 2.69 -8.70 8.94
CA ARG A 167 2.05 -9.94 9.42
C ARG A 167 2.07 -11.05 8.39
N MET A 168 1.87 -10.77 7.10
CA MET A 168 1.99 -11.78 6.05
C MET A 168 3.40 -12.37 5.99
N ILE A 169 4.43 -11.53 6.04
CA ILE A 169 5.83 -11.95 6.03
C ILE A 169 6.15 -12.81 7.27
N VAL A 170 5.79 -12.36 8.47
CA VAL A 170 6.03 -13.13 9.71
C VAL A 170 5.28 -14.46 9.67
N SER A 171 4.01 -14.46 9.23
CA SER A 171 3.24 -15.71 9.15
C SER A 171 3.85 -16.72 8.19
N HIS A 172 4.52 -16.25 7.14
CA HIS A 172 5.27 -17.11 6.23
C HIS A 172 6.54 -17.65 6.87
N LEU A 173 7.35 -16.78 7.49
CA LEU A 173 8.65 -17.16 8.05
C LEU A 173 8.52 -18.09 9.26
N CYS A 174 7.44 -17.95 10.02
CA CYS A 174 7.17 -18.74 11.22
C CYS A 174 6.24 -19.94 10.96
N ASP A 175 5.90 -20.22 9.70
CA ASP A 175 4.94 -21.27 9.32
C ASP A 175 3.60 -21.19 10.10
N GLU A 176 3.15 -19.97 10.41
CA GLU A 176 1.86 -19.74 11.08
C GLU A 176 0.69 -20.19 10.19
N PRO A 177 -0.45 -20.59 10.80
CA PRO A 177 -1.63 -21.02 10.05
C PRO A 177 -2.10 -19.94 9.06
N LYS A 178 -2.43 -20.38 7.85
CA LYS A 178 -2.83 -19.54 6.72
C LYS A 178 -4.07 -18.67 7.02
N GLY A 179 -4.06 -17.43 6.53
CA GLY A 179 -5.26 -16.61 6.31
C GLY A 179 -5.78 -15.86 7.55
N LEU A 180 -7.10 -15.61 7.57
CA LEU A 180 -7.84 -14.77 8.54
C LEU A 180 -7.72 -15.18 10.02
N LYS A 181 -7.16 -16.36 10.29
CA LYS A 181 -6.89 -16.82 11.67
C LYS A 181 -5.67 -16.12 12.28
N THR A 182 -4.82 -15.53 11.43
CA THR A 182 -3.79 -14.61 11.88
C THR A 182 -4.43 -13.27 12.21
N SER A 183 -3.88 -12.56 13.19
CA SER A 183 -4.31 -11.24 13.66
C SER A 183 -4.19 -10.11 12.60
N MET A 184 -4.13 -10.45 11.30
CA MET A 184 -4.01 -9.52 10.17
C MET A 184 -5.16 -8.50 10.15
N CYS A 185 -6.38 -8.92 10.47
CA CYS A 185 -7.54 -8.02 10.44
C CYS A 185 -7.54 -6.92 11.51
N MET A 186 -6.59 -6.94 12.46
CA MET A 186 -6.51 -5.90 13.48
C MET A 186 -6.38 -4.50 12.88
N SER A 187 -5.64 -4.32 11.79
CA SER A 187 -5.52 -3.01 11.14
C SER A 187 -6.85 -2.46 10.59
N LEU A 188 -7.85 -3.32 10.41
CA LEU A 188 -9.16 -2.98 9.84
C LEU A 188 -10.17 -2.51 10.90
N LEU A 189 -9.93 -2.77 12.19
CA LEU A 189 -10.94 -2.58 13.25
C LEU A 189 -11.42 -1.13 13.40
N TYR A 190 -10.59 -0.15 13.05
CA TYR A 190 -10.96 1.26 13.12
C TYR A 190 -11.87 1.69 11.97
N LEU A 191 -11.80 1.03 10.81
CA LEU A 191 -12.51 1.45 9.60
C LEU A 191 -14.04 1.44 9.73
N PRO A 192 -14.69 0.41 10.32
CA PRO A 192 -16.14 0.43 10.52
C PRO A 192 -16.62 1.64 11.33
N PHE A 193 -15.87 2.04 12.36
CA PHE A 193 -16.18 3.23 13.16
C PHE A 193 -16.06 4.51 12.32
N ALA A 194 -14.97 4.64 11.55
CA ALA A 194 -14.76 5.79 10.68
C ALA A 194 -15.85 5.92 9.61
N ILE A 195 -16.22 4.80 8.97
CA ILE A 195 -17.29 4.73 7.96
C ILE A 195 -18.66 5.04 8.60
N ALA A 196 -18.95 4.50 9.79
CA ALA A 196 -20.19 4.78 10.51
C ALA A 196 -20.31 6.28 10.85
N ASN A 197 -19.23 6.92 11.29
CA ASN A 197 -19.22 8.36 11.53
C ASN A 197 -19.48 9.16 10.25
N ALA A 198 -18.83 8.81 9.13
CA ALA A 198 -19.08 9.47 7.85
C ALA A 198 -20.53 9.27 7.36
N LEU A 199 -21.11 8.09 7.57
CA LEU A 199 -22.51 7.81 7.25
C LEU A 199 -23.48 8.68 8.06
N THR A 200 -23.17 8.96 9.32
CA THR A 200 -24.02 9.84 10.14
C THR A 200 -24.13 11.25 9.55
N ALA A 201 -23.06 11.75 8.93
CA ALA A 201 -23.10 13.03 8.24
C ALA A 201 -24.04 13.02 7.04
N ARG A 202 -24.13 11.91 6.29
CA ARG A 202 -25.08 11.78 5.18
C ARG A 202 -26.54 11.74 5.64
N LEU A 203 -26.78 11.21 6.85
CA LEU A 203 -28.12 11.10 7.43
C LEU A 203 -28.57 12.37 8.16
N ASN A 204 -27.64 13.23 8.57
CA ASN A 204 -27.89 14.39 9.41
C ASN A 204 -27.55 15.72 8.69
N ASP A 205 -28.02 15.86 7.45
CA ASP A 205 -27.86 17.07 6.61
C ASP A 205 -26.41 17.57 6.45
N GLY A 206 -25.44 16.66 6.45
CA GLY A 206 -24.02 16.97 6.25
C GLY A 206 -23.24 17.22 7.53
N ILE A 207 -23.86 17.15 8.71
CA ILE A 207 -23.20 17.36 10.00
C ILE A 207 -22.75 16.01 10.58
N PRO A 208 -21.45 15.68 10.57
CA PRO A 208 -20.96 14.45 11.19
C PRO A 208 -21.12 14.50 12.71
N LEU A 209 -21.33 13.34 13.35
CA LEU A 209 -21.37 13.25 14.83
C LEU A 209 -20.07 13.72 15.48
N ILE A 210 -18.94 13.34 14.90
CA ILE A 210 -17.60 13.78 15.29
C ILE A 210 -16.92 14.34 14.05
N ASP A 211 -16.29 15.50 14.19
CA ASP A 211 -15.53 16.11 13.10
C ASP A 211 -14.47 15.11 12.56
N GLU A 212 -14.45 14.96 11.24
CA GLU A 212 -13.70 13.92 10.55
C GLU A 212 -12.19 14.04 10.75
N ILE A 213 -11.68 15.23 11.06
CA ILE A 213 -10.26 15.40 11.40
C ILE A 213 -9.88 14.61 12.65
N TRP A 214 -10.75 14.54 13.67
CA TRP A 214 -10.49 13.78 14.89
C TRP A 214 -10.58 12.28 14.65
N ILE A 215 -11.48 11.85 13.78
CA ILE A 215 -11.57 10.45 13.33
C ILE A 215 -10.31 10.07 12.55
N LEU A 216 -9.83 10.96 11.66
CA LEU A 216 -8.60 10.74 10.90
C LEU A 216 -7.36 10.68 11.79
N LEU A 217 -7.25 11.59 12.76
CA LEU A 217 -6.17 11.56 13.75
C LEU A 217 -6.25 10.29 14.60
N GLY A 218 -7.43 9.90 15.05
CA GLY A 218 -7.65 8.65 15.78
C GLY A 218 -7.23 7.43 14.96
N PHE A 219 -7.56 7.39 13.68
CA PHE A 219 -7.11 6.34 12.76
C PHE A 219 -5.58 6.32 12.63
N CYS A 220 -4.94 7.47 12.49
CA CYS A 220 -3.48 7.56 12.43
C CYS A 220 -2.82 7.06 13.71
N VAL A 221 -3.29 7.53 14.87
CA VAL A 221 -2.77 7.11 16.19
C VAL A 221 -2.96 5.60 16.38
N TYR A 222 -4.13 5.07 15.99
CA TYR A 222 -4.40 3.64 16.01
C TYR A 222 -3.40 2.86 15.15
N SER A 223 -3.23 3.24 13.88
CA SER A 223 -2.33 2.55 12.95
C SER A 223 -0.87 2.66 13.37
N VAL A 224 -0.41 3.81 13.87
CA VAL A 224 0.93 3.99 14.44
C VAL A 224 1.14 3.06 15.63
N SER A 225 0.20 3.07 16.58
CA SER A 225 0.32 2.27 17.81
C SER A 225 0.35 0.79 17.50
N LEU A 226 -0.53 0.34 16.59
CA LEU A 226 -0.60 -1.05 16.15
C LEU A 226 0.70 -1.49 15.44
N TYR A 227 1.22 -0.65 14.54
CA TYR A 227 2.46 -0.94 13.82
C TYR A 227 3.68 -0.95 14.76
N MET A 228 3.78 0.03 15.65
CA MET A 228 4.87 0.10 16.63
C MET A 228 4.86 -1.11 17.56
N HIS A 229 3.70 -1.47 18.10
CA HIS A 229 3.55 -2.67 18.91
C HIS A 229 4.00 -3.92 18.14
N PHE A 230 3.52 -4.09 16.90
CA PHE A 230 3.93 -5.20 16.04
C PHE A 230 5.46 -5.25 15.82
N ALA A 231 6.06 -4.12 15.43
CA ALA A 231 7.50 -4.04 15.19
C ALA A 231 8.30 -4.37 16.45
N THR A 232 7.93 -3.81 17.60
CA THR A 232 8.63 -4.07 18.86
C THR A 232 8.50 -5.52 19.31
N SER A 233 7.32 -6.13 19.15
CA SER A 233 7.10 -7.53 19.54
C SER A 233 7.90 -8.47 18.67
N VAL A 234 7.90 -8.29 17.34
CA VAL A 234 8.70 -9.10 16.42
C VAL A 234 10.19 -8.96 16.71
N ILE A 235 10.67 -7.73 16.93
CA ILE A 235 12.08 -7.50 17.31
C ILE A 235 12.40 -8.24 18.60
N HIS A 236 11.55 -8.11 19.63
CA HIS A 236 11.78 -8.74 20.92
C HIS A 236 11.78 -10.27 20.83
N GLU A 237 10.83 -10.86 20.12
CA GLU A 237 10.75 -12.31 19.87
C GLU A 237 12.01 -12.83 19.16
N ILE A 238 12.45 -12.16 18.08
CA ILE A 238 13.67 -12.54 17.35
C ILE A 238 14.91 -12.42 18.23
N THR A 239 15.07 -11.29 18.94
CA THR A 239 16.23 -11.07 19.82
C THR A 239 16.28 -12.08 20.96
N THR A 240 15.12 -12.45 21.53
CA THR A 240 15.01 -13.43 22.61
C THR A 240 15.29 -14.84 22.11
N ALA A 241 14.74 -15.22 20.95
CA ALA A 241 14.98 -16.53 20.35
C ALA A 241 16.45 -16.75 19.95
N LEU A 242 17.13 -15.69 19.48
CA LEU A 242 18.53 -15.74 19.07
C LEU A 242 19.52 -15.44 20.21
N GLY A 243 19.06 -14.96 21.35
CA GLY A 243 19.93 -14.52 22.46
C GLY A 243 20.83 -13.33 22.10
N ILE A 244 20.42 -12.49 21.16
CA ILE A 244 21.17 -11.29 20.72
C ILE A 244 20.45 -10.02 21.17
N TYR A 245 21.19 -8.92 21.32
CA TYR A 245 20.59 -7.62 21.61
C TYR A 245 20.31 -6.86 20.31
N CYS A 246 19.16 -6.18 20.25
CA CYS A 246 18.87 -5.28 19.14
C CYS A 246 19.95 -4.18 19.06
N PHE A 247 20.47 -3.92 17.85
CA PHE A 247 21.52 -2.91 17.58
C PHE A 247 22.88 -3.14 18.27
N ARG A 248 23.17 -4.34 18.77
CA ARG A 248 24.49 -4.68 19.33
C ARG A 248 25.04 -5.96 18.71
N ILE A 249 26.18 -5.86 18.03
CA ILE A 249 26.87 -7.02 17.45
C ILE A 249 27.68 -7.68 18.57
N THR A 250 27.30 -8.88 18.99
CA THR A 250 28.12 -9.73 19.86
C THR A 250 29.21 -10.39 19.03
N ARG A 251 30.47 -10.35 19.52
CA ARG A 251 31.58 -11.08 18.88
C ARG A 251 31.30 -12.58 19.00
N LYS A 252 31.44 -13.30 17.89
CA LYS A 252 31.42 -14.76 17.88
C LYS A 252 32.65 -15.24 18.64
N GLU A 253 32.46 -15.98 19.74
CA GLU A 253 33.57 -16.69 20.39
C GLU A 253 34.07 -17.76 19.41
N ALA A 254 35.40 -17.79 19.22
CA ALA A 254 36.09 -18.61 18.23
C ALA A 254 36.17 -20.07 18.66
#